data_AF-A0A418GAG8-F1
#
_entry.id   AF-A0A418GAG8-F1
#
_cell.length_a   1.000
_cell.length_b   1.000
_cell.length_c   1.000
_cell.angle_alpha   90.00
_cell.angle_beta   90.00
_cell.angle_gamma   90.00
#
_symmetry.space_group_name_H-M   'P 1'
#
loop_
_entity.id
_entity.type
_entity.pdbx_description
1 polymer ?
#
loop_
_entity_poly.entity_id
_entity_poly.type
_entity_poly.pdbx_seq_one_letter_code
_entity_poly.pdbx_strand_id
1 'polypeptide(L)'
;MAALGLKEGIAKSLQWTHNDECLKPGQLDGMEVENDLSQSALLLTVPQAYLEYTSSDWDPPSRWDDGIPGLIADYSLNAQTRHQEQGGEDSHDISGNGTVGANLGAWRFRADWQSDYQHTRSNDDDDDSSNSTTSKNWDWSRYYAWRALPSLKAKLSLGE
;
A
#
# COMPACT_ATOMS: atom_id res chain seq x y z
N MET A 1 22.74 -0.60 9.09
CA MET A 1 22.88 -0.93 10.52
C MET A 1 21.53 -1.29 11.17
N ALA A 2 20.73 -2.17 10.54
CA ALA A 2 19.40 -2.56 11.03
C ALA A 2 19.23 -4.08 11.26
N ALA A 3 20.26 -4.89 10.96
CA ALA A 3 20.09 -6.34 10.82
C ALA A 3 19.80 -7.09 12.13
N LEU A 4 20.21 -6.56 13.28
CA LEU A 4 20.02 -7.22 14.58
C LEU A 4 18.83 -6.68 15.39
N GLY A 5 18.12 -5.66 14.89
CA GLY A 5 16.95 -5.09 15.56
C GLY A 5 17.24 -4.58 16.99
N LEU A 6 18.41 -3.98 17.24
CA LEU A 6 18.79 -3.43 18.54
C LEU A 6 18.11 -2.07 18.79
N LYS A 7 17.82 -1.76 20.07
CA LYS A 7 17.36 -0.41 20.47
C LYS A 7 18.36 0.65 20.03
N GLU A 8 17.88 1.78 19.48
CA GLU A 8 18.75 2.87 19.01
C GLU A 8 19.79 3.34 20.04
N GLY A 9 19.39 3.45 21.32
CA GLY A 9 20.29 3.90 22.39
C GLY A 9 21.46 2.94 22.61
N ILE A 10 21.22 1.63 22.45
CA ILE A 10 22.26 0.61 22.57
C ILE A 10 23.08 0.56 21.28
N ALA A 11 22.43 0.60 20.11
CA ALA A 11 23.10 0.60 18.82
C ALA A 11 24.13 1.74 18.67
N LYS A 12 23.83 2.93 19.23
CA LYS A 12 24.75 4.09 19.26
C LYS A 12 25.92 3.94 20.24
N SER A 13 25.78 3.10 21.26
CA SER A 13 26.84 2.87 22.27
C SER A 13 27.88 1.83 21.83
N LEU A 14 27.56 1.05 20.80
CA LEU A 14 28.43 0.02 20.24
C LEU A 14 29.63 0.65 19.53
N GLN A 15 30.80 0.04 19.71
CA GLN A 15 32.01 0.44 19.00
C GLN A 15 32.20 -0.47 17.80
N TRP A 16 32.36 0.16 16.66
CA TRP A 16 32.64 -0.52 15.41
C TRP A 16 34.13 -0.44 15.12
N THR A 17 34.64 -1.48 14.49
CA THR A 17 36.02 -1.63 14.06
C THR A 17 36.03 -1.83 12.55
N HIS A 18 37.18 -1.60 11.92
CA HIS A 18 37.35 -1.73 10.47
C HIS A 18 36.35 -0.87 9.68
N ASN A 19 36.48 0.46 9.75
CA ASN A 19 35.66 1.42 8.98
C ASN A 19 34.13 1.22 9.12
N ASP A 20 33.64 0.97 10.33
CA ASP A 20 32.21 0.73 10.63
C ASP A 20 31.62 -0.58 10.05
N GLU A 21 32.47 -1.52 9.62
CA GLU A 21 32.01 -2.79 9.03
C GLU A 21 31.91 -3.93 10.05
N CYS A 22 32.72 -3.92 11.10
CA CYS A 22 32.77 -5.02 12.08
C CYS A 22 32.42 -4.55 13.49
N LEU A 23 31.33 -5.08 14.03
CA LEU A 23 30.97 -4.88 15.44
C LEU A 23 31.98 -5.60 16.34
N LYS A 24 32.53 -4.92 17.35
CA LYS A 24 33.40 -5.57 18.33
C LYS A 24 32.59 -6.55 19.18
N PRO A 25 32.92 -7.86 19.20
CA PRO A 25 32.19 -8.83 20.02
C PRO A 25 32.47 -8.59 21.52
N GLY A 26 31.50 -8.96 22.37
CA GLY A 26 31.62 -8.85 23.83
C GLY A 26 31.33 -7.46 24.43
N GLN A 27 30.69 -6.56 23.67
CA GLN A 27 30.28 -5.25 24.17
C GLN A 27 28.92 -5.24 24.87
N LEU A 28 28.10 -6.26 24.61
CA LEU A 28 26.80 -6.46 25.22
C LEU A 28 26.92 -7.63 26.20
N ASP A 29 26.57 -7.39 27.45
CA ASP A 29 26.59 -8.42 28.48
C ASP A 29 25.57 -9.51 28.14
N GLY A 30 26.01 -10.77 28.15
CA GLY A 30 25.20 -11.93 27.74
C GLY A 30 25.03 -12.12 26.22
N MET A 31 25.75 -11.37 25.38
CA MET A 31 25.82 -11.67 23.94
C MET A 31 26.89 -12.72 23.64
N GLU A 32 26.49 -13.83 23.03
CA GLU A 32 27.38 -14.92 22.61
C GLU A 32 27.35 -15.10 21.09
N VAL A 33 28.49 -15.48 20.53
CA VAL A 33 28.66 -15.75 19.10
C VAL A 33 29.35 -17.09 18.96
N GLU A 34 28.65 -18.05 18.35
CA GLU A 34 29.14 -19.40 18.09
C GLU A 34 29.16 -19.66 16.57
N ASN A 35 30.30 -20.15 16.09
CA ASN A 35 30.50 -20.43 14.67
C ASN A 35 30.35 -21.94 14.42
N ASP A 36 29.23 -22.35 13.84
CA ASP A 36 29.05 -23.72 13.35
C ASP A 36 29.48 -23.79 11.88
N LEU A 37 30.76 -24.06 11.65
CA LEU A 37 31.32 -24.25 10.32
C LEU A 37 30.78 -25.51 9.62
N SER A 38 30.29 -26.50 10.38
CA SER A 38 29.74 -27.72 9.80
C SER A 38 28.40 -27.48 9.11
N GLN A 39 27.62 -26.53 9.63
CA GLN A 39 26.35 -26.08 9.06
C GLN A 39 26.47 -24.76 8.28
N SER A 40 27.67 -24.18 8.20
CA SER A 40 27.87 -22.82 7.65
C SER A 40 26.94 -21.79 8.32
N ALA A 41 26.73 -21.93 9.63
CA ALA A 41 25.83 -21.10 10.42
C ALA A 41 26.61 -20.30 11.47
N LEU A 42 26.17 -19.07 11.69
CA LEU A 42 26.62 -18.21 12.76
C LEU A 42 25.48 -18.08 13.77
N LEU A 43 25.64 -18.71 14.94
CA LEU A 43 24.67 -18.63 16.03
C LEU A 43 25.00 -17.40 16.88
N LEU A 44 24.05 -16.47 16.94
CA LEU A 44 24.15 -15.24 17.71
C LEU A 44 23.07 -15.24 18.79
N THR A 45 23.51 -15.30 20.05
CA THR A 45 22.61 -15.17 21.20
C THR A 45 22.64 -13.72 21.65
N VAL A 46 21.50 -13.02 21.58
CA VAL A 46 21.36 -11.62 22.00
C VAL A 46 20.25 -11.51 23.04
N PRO A 47 20.51 -10.96 24.24
CA PRO A 47 19.46 -10.78 25.23
C PRO A 47 18.35 -9.85 24.75
N GLN A 48 17.10 -10.26 24.96
CA GLN A 48 15.91 -9.52 24.53
C GLN A 48 15.83 -8.09 25.12
N ALA A 49 16.49 -7.83 26.26
CA ALA A 49 16.57 -6.50 26.87
C ALA A 49 17.17 -5.43 25.93
N TYR A 50 18.07 -5.82 25.03
CA TYR A 50 18.75 -4.93 24.09
C TYR A 50 18.06 -4.82 22.73
N LEU A 51 17.13 -5.75 22.44
CA LEU A 51 16.36 -5.73 21.20
C LEU A 51 15.29 -4.64 21.26
N GLU A 52 15.08 -3.98 20.13
CA GLU A 52 13.93 -3.14 19.90
C GLU A 52 12.67 -3.97 20.13
N TYR A 53 11.68 -3.39 20.80
CA TYR A 53 10.48 -4.11 21.18
C TYR A 53 9.83 -4.71 19.93
N THR A 54 9.53 -6.00 19.93
CA THR A 54 8.81 -6.66 18.84
C THR A 54 7.68 -7.40 19.50
N SER A 55 6.44 -7.11 19.11
CA SER A 55 5.28 -7.89 19.52
C SER A 55 4.91 -8.83 18.37
N SER A 56 4.13 -9.89 18.65
CA SER A 56 3.52 -10.72 17.60
C SER A 56 2.77 -9.88 16.56
N ASP A 57 2.23 -8.73 16.99
CA ASP A 57 1.40 -7.86 16.18
C ASP A 57 2.08 -6.50 15.90
N TRP A 58 3.37 -6.35 16.21
CA TRP A 58 4.09 -5.09 16.03
C TRP A 58 5.53 -5.27 15.57
N ASP A 59 5.80 -4.86 14.32
CA ASP A 59 7.15 -4.73 13.80
C ASP A 59 7.65 -3.27 13.91
N PRO A 60 8.89 -3.08 14.38
CA PRO A 60 9.44 -1.75 14.52
C PRO A 60 9.58 -1.06 13.15
N PRO A 61 9.43 0.27 13.10
CA PRO A 61 9.52 1.02 11.84
C PRO A 61 10.87 0.89 11.12
N SER A 62 11.93 0.50 11.84
CA SER A 62 13.27 0.22 11.31
C SER A 62 13.31 -0.96 10.33
N ARG A 63 12.30 -1.84 10.35
CA ARG A 63 12.17 -3.00 9.44
C ARG A 63 11.28 -2.74 8.23
N TRP A 64 10.66 -1.57 8.12
CA TRP A 64 9.74 -1.29 7.04
C TRP A 64 10.51 -1.12 5.74
N ASP A 65 10.23 -2.00 4.77
CA ASP A 65 10.72 -1.85 3.40
C ASP A 65 9.83 -0.84 2.67
N ASP A 66 10.45 0.08 1.95
CA ASP A 66 9.75 1.06 1.13
C ASP A 66 9.01 0.41 -0.06
N GLY A 67 9.41 -0.80 -0.41
CA GLY A 67 8.86 -1.62 -1.48
C GLY A 67 9.57 -1.40 -2.81
N ILE A 68 9.12 -2.13 -3.82
CA ILE A 68 9.71 -2.11 -5.16
C ILE A 68 9.04 -1.01 -5.98
N PRO A 69 9.81 -0.18 -6.71
CA PRO A 69 9.24 0.78 -7.64
C PRO A 69 8.47 0.07 -8.76
N GLY A 70 7.28 0.56 -9.06
CA GLY A 70 6.41 -0.10 -10.04
C GLY A 70 5.13 0.68 -10.32
N LEU A 71 4.45 0.27 -11.39
CA LEU A 71 3.15 0.80 -11.79
C LEU A 71 2.05 -0.20 -11.44
N ILE A 72 0.91 0.31 -11.01
CA ILE A 72 -0.28 -0.48 -10.74
C ILE A 72 -1.48 0.14 -11.45
N ALA A 73 -2.40 -0.70 -11.90
CA ALA A 73 -3.68 -0.28 -12.43
C ALA A 73 -4.73 -1.29 -11.98
N ASP A 74 -5.78 -0.78 -11.35
CA ASP A 74 -6.95 -1.53 -10.92
C ASP A 74 -8.18 -1.00 -11.67
N TYR A 75 -9.08 -1.91 -12.04
CA TYR A 75 -10.30 -1.59 -12.76
C TYR A 75 -11.45 -2.49 -12.30
N SER A 76 -12.61 -1.87 -12.12
CA SER A 76 -13.88 -2.53 -11.83
C SER A 76 -14.93 -2.03 -12.80
N LEU A 77 -15.60 -2.95 -13.50
CA LEU A 77 -16.65 -2.65 -14.46
C LEU A 77 -17.92 -3.38 -14.03
N ASN A 78 -19.03 -2.67 -13.96
CA ASN A 78 -20.35 -3.20 -13.62
C ASN A 78 -21.31 -2.86 -14.75
N ALA A 79 -21.96 -3.88 -15.31
CA ALA A 79 -22.99 -3.71 -16.31
C ALA A 79 -24.29 -4.32 -15.79
N GLN A 80 -25.35 -3.52 -15.75
CA GLN A 80 -26.68 -3.92 -15.36
C GLN A 80 -27.65 -3.64 -16.51
N THR A 81 -28.52 -4.60 -16.79
CA THR A 81 -29.67 -4.44 -17.68
C THR A 81 -30.93 -4.66 -16.86
N ARG A 82 -31.90 -3.76 -16.98
CA ARG A 82 -33.23 -3.91 -16.37
C ARG A 82 -34.24 -3.91 -17.49
N HIS A 83 -35.02 -4.99 -17.53
CA HIS A 83 -36.14 -5.17 -18.43
C HIS A 83 -37.41 -5.29 -17.60
N GLN A 84 -38.44 -4.49 -17.92
CA GLN A 84 -39.69 -4.45 -17.18
C GLN A 84 -40.85 -5.01 -18.00
N GLU A 85 -41.34 -6.20 -17.63
CA GLU A 85 -42.30 -6.98 -18.43
C GLU A 85 -43.74 -6.42 -18.49
N GLN A 86 -44.07 -5.37 -17.72
CA GLN A 86 -45.39 -4.70 -17.73
C GLN A 86 -45.28 -3.25 -18.21
N GLY A 87 -44.91 -3.05 -19.48
CA GLY A 87 -44.96 -1.74 -20.13
C GLY A 87 -44.05 -0.67 -19.53
N GLY A 88 -42.91 -1.07 -18.95
CA GLY A 88 -41.93 -0.14 -18.37
C GLY A 88 -40.70 0.09 -19.24
N GLU A 89 -39.96 1.14 -18.92
CA GLU A 89 -38.68 1.52 -19.54
C GLU A 89 -37.61 0.41 -19.47
N ASP A 90 -36.93 0.18 -20.59
CA ASP A 90 -35.70 -0.62 -20.61
C ASP A 90 -34.51 0.27 -20.22
N SER A 91 -33.80 -0.07 -19.13
CA SER A 91 -32.59 0.64 -18.71
C SER A 91 -31.34 -0.22 -18.88
N HIS A 92 -30.30 0.37 -19.48
CA HIS A 92 -28.97 -0.20 -19.55
C HIS A 92 -27.99 0.73 -18.86
N ASP A 93 -27.36 0.22 -17.80
CA ASP A 93 -26.48 0.96 -16.92
C ASP A 93 -25.11 0.30 -16.93
N ILE A 94 -24.10 1.02 -17.42
CA ILE A 94 -22.70 0.58 -17.40
C ILE A 94 -21.93 1.58 -16.55
N SER A 95 -21.36 1.12 -15.44
CA SER A 95 -20.48 1.91 -14.59
C SER A 95 -19.11 1.28 -14.51
N GLY A 96 -18.08 2.12 -14.40
CA GLY A 96 -16.71 1.72 -14.24
C GLY A 96 -16.02 2.58 -13.21
N ASN A 97 -15.15 1.99 -12.42
CA ASN A 97 -14.21 2.73 -11.60
C ASN A 97 -12.86 2.04 -11.61
N GLY A 98 -11.82 2.77 -11.24
CA GLY A 98 -10.51 2.18 -11.12
C GLY A 98 -9.51 3.14 -10.51
N THR A 99 -8.34 2.60 -10.21
CA THR A 99 -7.24 3.35 -9.63
C THR A 99 -5.97 3.04 -10.41
N VAL A 100 -5.31 4.07 -10.91
CA VAL A 100 -3.95 3.95 -11.44
C VAL A 100 -2.96 4.45 -10.40
N GLY A 101 -1.77 3.85 -10.35
CA GLY A 101 -0.80 4.19 -9.34
C GLY A 101 0.64 3.93 -9.75
N ALA A 102 1.54 4.65 -9.08
CA ALA A 102 2.97 4.44 -9.17
C ALA A 102 3.56 4.41 -7.77
N ASN A 103 4.51 3.50 -7.54
CA ASN A 103 5.32 3.44 -6.33
C ASN A 103 6.76 3.79 -6.72
N LEU A 104 7.37 4.72 -5.98
CA LEU A 104 8.78 5.12 -6.16
C LEU A 104 9.42 5.28 -4.77
N GLY A 105 10.12 4.23 -4.32
CA GLY A 105 10.60 4.14 -2.94
C GLY A 105 9.46 4.35 -1.94
N ALA A 106 9.66 5.22 -0.96
CA ALA A 106 8.67 5.52 0.06
C ALA A 106 7.38 6.20 -0.45
N TRP A 107 7.40 6.77 -1.67
CA TRP A 107 6.29 7.51 -2.25
C TRP A 107 5.32 6.60 -3.00
N ARG A 108 4.03 6.80 -2.71
CA ARG A 108 2.92 6.10 -3.36
C ARG A 108 2.00 7.14 -3.99
N PHE A 109 1.91 7.14 -5.30
CA PHE A 109 1.03 7.99 -6.09
C PHE A 109 -0.18 7.19 -6.53
N ARG A 110 -1.38 7.75 -6.41
CA ARG A 110 -2.62 7.16 -6.91
C ARG A 110 -3.48 8.22 -7.57
N ALA A 111 -4.22 7.78 -8.57
CA ALA A 111 -5.25 8.55 -9.22
C ALA A 111 -6.48 7.66 -9.44
N ASP A 112 -7.61 8.09 -8.91
CA ASP A 112 -8.88 7.38 -8.99
C ASP A 112 -9.71 7.97 -10.14
N TRP A 113 -10.32 7.10 -10.92
CA TRP A 113 -11.24 7.48 -12.00
C TRP A 113 -12.56 6.75 -11.85
N GLN A 114 -13.63 7.42 -12.27
CA GLN A 114 -14.98 6.87 -12.31
C GLN A 114 -15.65 7.25 -13.61
N SER A 115 -16.42 6.32 -14.16
CA SER A 115 -17.20 6.47 -15.37
C SER A 115 -18.58 5.90 -15.14
N ASP A 116 -19.57 6.63 -15.64
CA ASP A 116 -20.98 6.28 -15.64
C ASP A 116 -21.52 6.45 -17.06
N TYR A 117 -22.27 5.45 -17.50
CA TYR A 117 -22.98 5.45 -18.76
C TYR A 117 -24.36 4.85 -18.52
N GLN A 118 -25.39 5.68 -18.58
CA GLN A 118 -26.78 5.28 -18.42
C GLN A 118 -27.56 5.61 -19.69
N HIS A 119 -28.27 4.61 -20.19
CA HIS A 119 -29.15 4.72 -21.34
C HIS A 119 -30.54 4.20 -20.96
N THR A 120 -31.53 5.10 -20.94
CA THR A 120 -32.93 4.77 -20.69
C THR A 120 -33.74 4.94 -21.97
N ARG A 121 -34.59 3.95 -22.28
CA ARG A 121 -35.56 4.02 -23.38
C ARG A 121 -36.98 3.93 -22.83
N SER A 122 -37.72 5.03 -22.98
CA SER A 122 -39.16 5.10 -22.71
C SER A 122 -39.95 4.54 -23.88
N ASN A 123 -40.72 3.48 -23.62
CA ASN A 123 -41.75 2.97 -24.51
C ASN A 123 -43.10 3.53 -24.04
N ASP A 124 -43.34 4.82 -24.27
CA ASP A 124 -44.70 5.38 -24.15
C ASP A 124 -45.38 5.23 -25.53
N ASP A 125 -46.51 4.52 -25.55
CA ASP A 125 -47.27 4.13 -26.76
C ASP A 125 -48.17 5.24 -27.33
N ASP A 126 -48.06 6.48 -26.82
CA ASP A 126 -48.83 7.64 -27.28
C ASP A 126 -47.89 8.83 -27.56
N ASP A 127 -47.80 9.22 -28.83
CA ASP A 127 -47.15 10.41 -29.39
C ASP A 127 -45.68 10.27 -29.90
N ASP A 128 -45.46 10.81 -31.10
CA ASP A 128 -44.36 10.58 -32.05
C ASP A 128 -43.04 11.28 -31.65
N SER A 129 -42.59 11.10 -30.40
CA SER A 129 -41.28 11.60 -29.95
C SER A 129 -40.60 10.66 -28.97
N SER A 130 -39.92 9.64 -29.51
CA SER A 130 -39.01 8.77 -28.75
C SER A 130 -37.84 9.60 -28.20
N ASN A 131 -37.96 10.06 -26.95
CA ASN A 131 -36.94 10.87 -26.30
C ASN A 131 -35.95 9.98 -25.53
N SER A 132 -34.91 9.49 -26.20
CA SER A 132 -33.83 8.75 -25.54
C SER A 132 -32.91 9.70 -24.77
N THR A 133 -32.83 9.56 -23.44
CA THR A 133 -31.86 10.32 -22.64
C THR A 133 -30.61 9.48 -22.44
N THR A 134 -29.46 10.00 -22.87
CA THR A 134 -28.15 9.36 -22.65
C THR A 134 -27.32 10.25 -21.74
N SER A 135 -27.04 9.79 -20.53
CA SER A 135 -26.09 10.43 -19.62
C SER A 135 -24.77 9.68 -19.68
N LYS A 136 -23.71 10.41 -20.03
CA LYS A 136 -22.34 9.92 -20.01
C LYS A 136 -21.54 10.85 -19.13
N ASN A 137 -21.00 10.31 -18.05
CA ASN A 137 -20.09 11.06 -17.19
C ASN A 137 -18.77 10.30 -17.01
N TRP A 138 -17.66 11.01 -17.18
CA TRP A 138 -16.33 10.47 -16.88
C TRP A 138 -15.57 11.55 -16.12
N ASP A 139 -15.29 11.24 -14.86
CA ASP A 139 -14.51 12.10 -13.99
C ASP A 139 -13.29 11.36 -13.43
N TRP A 140 -12.21 12.12 -13.26
CA TRP A 140 -11.12 11.73 -12.38
C TRP A 140 -11.44 12.29 -10.99
N SER A 141 -11.68 11.39 -10.05
CA SER A 141 -12.29 11.74 -8.76
C SER A 141 -11.26 12.17 -7.72
N ARG A 142 -10.03 11.66 -7.79
CA ARG A 142 -8.98 12.00 -6.83
C ARG A 142 -7.58 11.82 -7.38
N TYR A 143 -6.68 12.72 -7.00
CA TYR A 143 -5.25 12.59 -7.21
C TYR A 143 -4.52 12.80 -5.88
N TYR A 144 -3.81 11.78 -5.42
CA TYR A 144 -3.14 11.86 -4.13
C TYR A 144 -1.84 11.05 -4.11
N ALA A 145 -0.90 11.58 -3.36
CA ALA A 145 0.37 10.97 -3.06
C ALA A 145 0.53 10.85 -1.56
N TRP A 146 1.13 9.77 -1.08
CA TRP A 146 1.49 9.67 0.32
C TRP A 146 2.83 8.98 0.54
N ARG A 147 3.40 9.29 1.70
CA ARG A 147 4.64 8.71 2.19
C ARG A 147 4.55 8.52 3.71
N ALA A 148 5.03 7.39 4.19
CA ALA A 148 5.20 7.15 5.63
C ALA A 148 6.47 7.85 6.14
N LEU A 149 6.41 8.40 7.34
CA LEU A 149 7.53 9.01 8.06
C LEU A 149 7.76 8.24 9.36
N PRO A 150 8.59 7.16 9.33
CA PRO A 150 8.86 6.29 10.47
C PRO A 150 9.31 7.03 11.73
N SER A 151 10.20 8.03 11.57
CA SER A 151 10.74 8.84 12.67
C SER A 151 9.69 9.62 13.44
N LEU A 152 8.61 10.03 12.76
CA LEU A 152 7.51 10.81 13.32
C LEU A 152 6.27 9.94 13.61
N LYS A 153 6.32 8.64 13.28
CA LYS A 153 5.15 7.74 13.30
C LYS A 153 3.94 8.33 12.58
N ALA A 154 4.19 9.05 11.48
CA ALA A 154 3.19 9.84 10.78
C ALA A 154 3.09 9.45 9.31
N LYS A 155 1.95 9.78 8.68
CA LYS A 155 1.73 9.66 7.23
C LYS A 155 1.58 11.07 6.65
N LEU A 156 2.46 11.42 5.72
CA LEU A 156 2.35 12.64 4.93
C LEU A 156 1.51 12.33 3.69
N SER A 157 0.42 13.06 3.49
CA SER A 157 -0.42 13.00 2.28
C SER A 157 -0.40 14.35 1.58
N LEU A 158 -0.25 14.32 0.25
CA LEU A 158 -0.25 15.48 -0.63
C LEU A 158 -1.22 15.19 -1.78
N GLY A 159 -2.18 16.07 -2.01
CA GLY A 159 -3.19 15.86 -3.03
C GLY A 159 -4.45 16.64 -2.74
N GLU A 160 -5.48 16.32 -3.51
CA GLU A 160 -6.85 16.82 -3.33
C GLU A 160 -7.61 15.98 -2.29
#